data_AF-A0A949Q7G6-F1
#
_entry.id   AF-A0A949Q7G6-F1
#
_cell.length_a   1.000
_cell.length_b   1.000
_cell.length_c   1.000
_cell.angle_alpha   90.00
_cell.angle_beta   90.00
_cell.angle_gamma   90.00
#
_symmetry.space_group_name_H-M   'P 1'
#
loop_
_entity.id
_entity.type
_entity.pdbx_description
1 polymer ?
#
loop_
_entity_poly.entity_id
_entity_poly.type
_entity_poly.pdbx_seq_one_letter_code
_entity_poly.pdbx_strand_id
1 'polypeptide(L)'
;MMKCIYFIYMPGPILGRFPLQGVNGAGIWGNLFGIGSEEKYIATLKNYVASHHAGWRVERDNTESDIEKLMAQGAEILVCAPGLKLQFYTNGFNKKKIIHLSTMEYSSNDVNPVIKLIKEIDNES
;
A
#
# COMPACT_ATOMS: atom_id res chain seq x y z
N MET A 1 7.38 -9.99 -17.23
CA MET A 1 6.68 -8.71 -16.99
C MET A 1 6.99 -8.28 -15.56
N MET A 2 7.24 -6.99 -15.30
CA MET A 2 7.58 -6.52 -13.95
C MET A 2 6.32 -6.39 -13.10
N LYS A 3 6.28 -7.05 -11.93
CA LYS A 3 5.15 -7.06 -11.00
C LYS A 3 5.20 -5.79 -10.13
N CYS A 4 4.05 -5.22 -9.80
CA CYS A 4 3.99 -3.94 -9.07
C CYS A 4 3.28 -4.07 -7.73
N ILE A 5 3.88 -3.52 -6.68
CA ILE A 5 3.31 -3.37 -5.34
C ILE A 5 2.88 -1.91 -5.19
N TYR A 6 1.63 -1.66 -4.84
CA TYR A 6 1.14 -0.31 -4.59
C TYR A 6 0.91 -0.07 -3.10
N PHE A 7 1.53 0.98 -2.57
CA PHE A 7 1.26 1.47 -1.22
C PHE A 7 0.11 2.49 -1.25
N ILE A 8 -0.96 2.15 -0.57
CA ILE A 8 -2.20 2.93 -0.49
C ILE A 8 -2.23 3.64 0.86
N TYR A 9 -2.27 4.97 0.83
CA TYR A 9 -2.21 5.83 2.02
C TYR A 9 -3.40 6.78 2.15
N MET A 10 -4.07 7.09 1.04
CA MET A 10 -5.28 7.89 0.99
C MET A 10 -6.51 6.98 0.87
N PRO A 11 -7.64 7.27 1.55
CA PRO A 11 -8.89 6.60 1.28
C PRO A 11 -9.40 6.97 -0.12
N GLY A 12 -10.22 6.10 -0.71
CA GLY A 12 -10.88 6.42 -1.98
C GLY A 12 -11.83 7.60 -1.85
N PRO A 13 -12.14 8.30 -2.95
CA PRO A 13 -13.17 9.33 -2.97
C PRO A 13 -14.52 8.67 -2.64
N ILE A 14 -14.95 8.77 -1.39
CA ILE A 14 -16.32 8.43 -1.01
C ILE A 14 -17.18 9.63 -1.44
N LEU A 15 -18.13 9.41 -2.35
CA LEU A 15 -19.12 10.41 -2.76
C LEU A 15 -19.73 11.07 -1.52
N GLY A 16 -19.43 12.36 -1.30
CA GLY A 16 -19.94 13.15 -0.17
C GLY A 16 -19.10 13.16 1.13
N ARG A 17 -17.92 12.52 1.17
CA ARG A 17 -16.95 12.73 2.27
C ARG A 17 -15.68 13.39 1.73
N PHE A 18 -15.45 14.64 2.11
CA PHE A 18 -14.15 15.27 1.96
C PHE A 18 -13.12 14.48 2.81
N PRO A 19 -11.95 14.13 2.26
CA PRO A 19 -10.92 13.50 3.07
C PRO A 19 -10.55 14.48 4.20
N LEU A 20 -10.75 14.06 5.45
CA LEU A 20 -10.23 14.75 6.65
C LEU A 20 -8.67 14.69 6.71
N GLN A 21 -8.02 14.54 5.55
CA GLN A 21 -6.59 14.43 5.38
C GLN A 21 -6.09 15.75 4.80
N GLY A 22 -5.61 16.64 5.66
CA GLY A 22 -5.00 17.88 5.24
C GLY A 22 -3.79 17.61 4.34
N VAL A 23 -3.83 18.19 3.13
CA VAL A 23 -2.78 18.58 2.15
C VAL A 23 -1.47 17.79 1.97
N ASN A 24 -1.16 16.74 2.74
CA ASN A 24 0.12 16.01 2.70
C ASN A 24 -0.03 14.53 3.12
N GLY A 25 -1.23 13.93 3.02
CA GLY A 25 -1.49 12.60 3.61
C GLY A 25 -1.50 12.60 5.16
N ALA A 26 -1.21 13.74 5.77
CA ALA A 26 -1.12 13.96 7.20
C ALA A 26 -2.47 14.30 7.83
N GLY A 27 -3.51 13.50 7.54
CA GLY A 27 -4.74 13.57 8.34
C GLY A 27 -4.49 13.16 9.79
N ILE A 28 -5.55 12.70 10.48
CA ILE A 28 -5.48 12.02 11.79
C ILE A 28 -4.28 11.05 11.93
N TRP A 29 -3.82 10.44 10.84
CA TRP A 29 -2.69 9.51 10.81
C TRP A 29 -1.30 10.15 10.73
N GLY A 30 -1.16 11.35 10.15
CA GLY A 30 0.13 12.06 10.11
C GLY A 30 0.58 12.55 11.48
N ASN A 31 -0.37 12.99 12.31
CA ASN A 31 -0.11 13.32 13.70
C ASN A 31 0.07 12.07 14.59
N LEU A 32 -0.64 10.97 14.29
CA LEU A 32 -0.53 9.73 15.08
C LEU A 32 0.78 8.97 14.83
N PHE A 33 1.29 8.98 13.60
CA PHE A 33 2.47 8.20 13.20
C PHE A 33 3.72 9.05 12.92
N GLY A 34 3.59 10.37 13.05
CA GLY A 34 4.65 11.32 12.71
C GLY A 34 4.71 11.61 11.21
N ILE A 35 5.13 12.84 10.93
CA ILE A 35 5.36 13.33 9.56
C ILE A 35 6.40 12.45 8.87
N GLY A 36 6.07 11.97 7.66
CA GLY A 36 6.98 11.18 6.83
C GLY A 36 7.06 9.69 7.18
N SER A 37 6.17 9.16 8.04
CA SER A 37 6.06 7.72 8.32
C SER A 37 5.79 6.90 7.05
N GLU A 38 4.98 7.44 6.13
CA GLU A 38 4.68 6.80 4.84
C GLU A 38 5.93 6.65 3.98
N GLU A 39 6.64 7.75 3.78
CA GLU A 39 7.86 7.78 2.97
C GLU A 39 8.91 6.81 3.53
N LYS A 40 9.03 6.70 4.86
CA LYS A 40 9.92 5.74 5.52
C LYS A 40 9.52 4.29 5.25
N TYR A 41 8.23 3.96 5.36
CA TYR A 41 7.74 2.61 5.06
C TYR A 41 8.00 2.25 3.59
N ILE A 42 7.59 3.13 2.68
CA ILE A 42 7.76 2.94 1.23
C ILE A 42 9.23 2.79 0.86
N ALA A 43 10.12 3.65 1.40
CA ALA A 43 11.56 3.56 1.16
C ALA A 43 12.14 2.25 1.67
N THR A 44 11.73 1.81 2.87
CA THR A 44 12.16 0.52 3.45
C THR A 44 11.76 -0.65 2.55
N LEU A 45 10.50 -0.66 2.09
CA LEU A 45 9.99 -1.69 1.20
C LEU A 45 10.67 -1.66 -0.18
N LYS A 46 10.83 -0.48 -0.77
CA LYS A 46 11.54 -0.26 -2.04
C LYS A 46 12.96 -0.83 -1.98
N ASN A 47 13.73 -0.47 -0.96
CA ASN A 47 15.11 -0.90 -0.79
C ASN A 47 15.22 -2.43 -0.65
N TYR A 48 14.32 -3.03 0.14
CA TYR A 48 14.32 -4.48 0.30
C TYR A 48 13.98 -5.19 -1.02
N VAL A 49 12.90 -4.78 -1.68
CA VAL A 49 12.42 -5.38 -2.93
C VAL A 49 13.46 -5.24 -4.04
N ALA A 50 14.05 -4.05 -4.21
CA ALA A 50 15.09 -3.82 -5.22
C ALA A 50 16.32 -4.71 -5.02
N SER A 51 16.66 -5.03 -3.76
CA SER A 51 17.84 -5.84 -3.43
C SER A 51 17.61 -7.35 -3.53
N HIS A 52 16.37 -7.82 -3.39
CA HIS A 52 16.06 -9.26 -3.25
C HIS A 52 15.10 -9.81 -4.29
N HIS A 53 14.35 -8.94 -4.97
CA HIS A 53 13.21 -9.32 -5.83
C HIS A 53 13.22 -8.50 -7.13
N ALA A 54 14.21 -8.72 -8.00
CA ALA A 54 14.42 -7.95 -9.23
C ALA A 54 13.23 -7.93 -10.22
N GLY A 55 12.28 -8.85 -10.09
CA GLY A 55 11.03 -8.88 -10.88
C GLY A 55 9.92 -7.97 -10.35
N TRP A 56 10.15 -7.28 -9.24
CA TRP A 56 9.16 -6.51 -8.51
C TRP A 56 9.58 -5.04 -8.38
N ARG A 57 8.59 -4.15 -8.39
CA ARG A 57 8.76 -2.74 -8.01
C ARG A 57 7.69 -2.33 -7.01
N VAL A 58 7.97 -1.25 -6.29
CA VAL A 58 7.07 -0.68 -5.29
C VAL A 58 6.77 0.74 -5.70
N GLU A 59 5.50 1.12 -5.72
CA GLU A 59 5.03 2.45 -6.08
C GLU A 59 4.07 2.99 -5.02
N ARG A 60 4.03 4.31 -4.90
CA ARG A 60 2.99 4.99 -4.12
C ARG A 60 1.75 5.11 -4.98
N ASP A 61 0.59 4.83 -4.41
CA ASP A 61 -0.68 5.09 -5.08
C ASP A 61 -0.84 6.58 -5.39
N ASN A 62 -1.08 6.90 -6.67
CA ASN A 62 -1.35 8.25 -7.17
C ASN A 62 -2.74 8.37 -7.80
N THR A 63 -3.63 7.40 -7.54
CA THR A 63 -4.92 7.25 -8.20
C THR A 63 -6.11 7.58 -7.28
N GLU A 64 -5.83 8.02 -6.05
CA GLU A 64 -6.81 8.20 -4.98
C GLU A 64 -7.54 6.88 -4.65
N SER A 65 -6.80 5.79 -4.41
CA SER A 65 -7.36 4.47 -4.09
C SER A 65 -8.29 3.90 -5.18
N ASP A 66 -8.15 4.33 -6.43
CA ASP A 66 -8.96 3.83 -7.54
C ASP A 66 -8.44 2.47 -7.99
N ILE A 67 -9.14 1.42 -7.54
CA ILE A 67 -8.76 0.03 -7.79
C ILE A 67 -8.72 -0.32 -9.28
N GLU A 68 -9.60 0.25 -10.11
CA GLU A 68 -9.61 -0.04 -11.55
C GLU A 68 -8.35 0.52 -12.21
N LYS A 69 -7.93 1.73 -11.81
CA LYS A 69 -6.67 2.32 -12.27
C LYS A 69 -5.46 1.54 -11.77
N LEU A 70 -5.46 1.12 -10.49
CA LEU A 70 -4.37 0.30 -9.92
C LEU A 70 -4.23 -1.03 -10.68
N MET A 71 -5.34 -1.71 -10.96
CA MET A 71 -5.35 -2.93 -11.77
C MET A 71 -4.85 -2.67 -13.20
N ALA A 72 -5.30 -1.60 -13.84
CA ALA A 72 -4.84 -1.22 -15.19
C ALA A 72 -3.34 -0.89 -15.24
N GLN A 73 -2.75 -0.42 -14.14
CA GLN A 73 -1.31 -0.18 -13.99
C GLN A 73 -0.50 -1.46 -13.67
N GLY A 74 -1.16 -2.62 -13.56
CA GLY A 74 -0.51 -3.90 -13.27
C GLY A 74 -0.21 -4.12 -11.78
N ALA A 75 -1.06 -3.61 -10.89
CA ALA A 75 -0.96 -3.88 -9.46
C ALA A 75 -1.12 -5.38 -9.17
N GLU A 76 -0.11 -5.96 -8.53
CA GLU A 76 -0.09 -7.36 -8.15
C GLU A 76 -0.29 -7.53 -6.65
N ILE A 77 0.21 -6.60 -5.83
CA ILE A 77 -0.01 -6.54 -4.39
C ILE A 77 -0.44 -5.12 -4.01
N LEU A 78 -1.41 -5.02 -3.12
CA LEU A 78 -1.80 -3.76 -2.49
C LEU A 78 -1.42 -3.77 -1.01
N VAL A 79 -0.74 -2.72 -0.56
CA VAL A 79 -0.36 -2.53 0.85
C VAL A 79 -1.08 -1.29 1.36
N CYS A 80 -2.06 -1.49 2.24
CA CYS A 80 -2.85 -0.41 2.82
C CYS A 80 -2.24 0.04 4.15
N ALA A 81 -2.06 1.35 4.29
CA ALA A 81 -1.76 1.98 5.58
C ALA A 81 -2.86 1.68 6.63
N PRO A 82 -2.53 1.77 7.93
CA PRO A 82 -3.49 1.53 9.00
C PRO A 82 -4.74 2.41 8.86
N GLY A 83 -5.91 1.84 9.17
CA GLY A 83 -7.20 2.56 9.15
C GLY A 83 -7.91 2.61 7.79
N LEU A 84 -7.27 2.19 6.70
CA LEU A 84 -7.88 2.15 5.36
C LEU A 84 -8.74 0.91 5.09
N LYS A 85 -8.65 -0.11 5.96
CA LYS A 85 -9.40 -1.38 5.84
C LYS A 85 -10.91 -1.19 5.66
N LEU A 86 -11.47 -0.09 6.18
CA LEU A 86 -12.91 0.21 6.11
C LEU A 86 -13.31 1.15 4.96
N GLN A 87 -12.35 1.66 4.18
CA GLN A 87 -12.58 2.73 3.18
C GLN A 87 -12.08 2.36 1.77
N PHE A 88 -11.69 1.10 1.56
CA PHE A 88 -11.17 0.64 0.27
C PHE A 88 -12.15 -0.35 -0.39
N TYR A 89 -12.73 0.04 -1.52
CA TYR A 89 -13.57 -0.84 -2.31
C TYR A 89 -12.69 -1.69 -3.22
N THR A 90 -12.67 -3.01 -2.99
CA THR A 90 -11.70 -3.89 -3.67
C THR A 90 -12.11 -4.29 -5.09
N ASN A 91 -13.30 -3.92 -5.60
CA ASN A 91 -13.85 -4.20 -6.95
C ASN A 91 -13.31 -5.47 -7.67
N GLY A 92 -13.36 -6.63 -7.02
CA GLY A 92 -12.89 -7.90 -7.62
C GLY A 92 -11.39 -8.18 -7.56
N PHE A 93 -10.56 -7.26 -7.05
CA PHE A 93 -9.16 -7.52 -6.72
C PHE A 93 -9.04 -8.66 -5.70
N ASN A 94 -8.06 -9.54 -5.91
CA ASN A 94 -7.87 -10.71 -5.05
C ASN A 94 -7.52 -10.25 -3.63
N LYS A 95 -8.44 -10.45 -2.69
CA LYS A 95 -8.27 -10.07 -1.28
C LYS A 95 -7.06 -10.72 -0.61
N LYS A 96 -6.59 -11.87 -1.11
CA LYS A 96 -5.35 -12.52 -0.61
C LYS A 96 -4.09 -11.75 -0.99
N LYS A 97 -4.17 -10.89 -2.01
CA LYS A 97 -3.08 -10.02 -2.47
C LYS A 97 -3.15 -8.61 -1.87
N ILE A 98 -4.00 -8.40 -0.86
CA ILE A 98 -4.13 -7.13 -0.14
C ILE A 98 -3.61 -7.31 1.29
N ILE A 99 -2.65 -6.49 1.67
CA ILE A 99 -2.08 -6.43 3.01
C ILE A 99 -2.61 -5.18 3.68
N HIS A 100 -3.31 -5.35 4.81
CA HIS A 100 -3.71 -4.24 5.67
C HIS A 100 -2.73 -4.17 6.82
N LEU A 101 -1.87 -3.15 6.83
CA LEU A 101 -0.90 -2.97 7.90
C LEU A 101 -1.61 -2.65 9.21
N SER A 102 -1.18 -3.33 10.27
CA SER A 102 -1.43 -2.88 11.63
C SER A 102 -0.66 -1.59 11.92
N THR A 103 -1.16 -0.82 12.89
CA THR A 103 -0.46 0.33 13.48
C THR A 103 0.99 -0.01 13.83
N MET A 104 1.23 -1.19 14.39
CA MET A 104 2.54 -1.65 14.82
C MET A 104 3.47 -1.90 13.63
N GLU A 105 3.06 -2.72 12.65
CA GLU A 105 3.84 -3.02 11.44
C GLU A 105 4.19 -1.74 10.67
N TYR A 106 3.24 -0.81 10.57
CA TYR A 106 3.50 0.47 9.92
C TYR A 106 4.50 1.33 10.69
N SER A 107 4.35 1.46 12.01
CA SER A 107 5.24 2.26 12.86
C SER A 107 6.66 1.72 12.95
N SER A 108 6.84 0.39 12.88
CA SER A 108 8.14 -0.27 12.93
C SER A 108 8.79 -0.46 11.55
N ASN A 109 8.12 -0.06 10.47
CA ASN A 109 8.51 -0.33 9.09
C ASN A 109 8.67 -1.85 8.81
N ASP A 110 7.79 -2.66 9.39
CA ASP A 110 7.78 -4.10 9.16
C ASP A 110 7.25 -4.43 7.76
N VAL A 111 8.17 -4.89 6.90
CA VAL A 111 7.90 -5.28 5.51
C VAL A 111 7.73 -6.79 5.36
N ASN A 112 7.90 -7.58 6.42
CA ASN A 112 7.82 -9.04 6.37
C ASN A 112 6.49 -9.58 5.82
N PRO A 113 5.31 -9.00 6.13
CA PRO A 113 4.05 -9.44 5.54
C PRO A 113 4.07 -9.36 4.00
N VAL A 114 4.67 -8.29 3.46
CA VAL A 114 4.78 -8.08 2.01
C VAL A 114 5.75 -9.07 1.39
N ILE A 115 6.91 -9.28 2.03
CA ILE A 115 7.93 -10.22 1.56
C ILE A 115 7.38 -11.65 1.53
N LYS A 116 6.62 -12.05 2.55
CA LYS A 116 5.99 -13.36 2.61
C LYS A 116 5.06 -13.57 1.41
N LEU A 117 4.21 -12.60 1.12
CA LEU A 117 3.29 -12.66 -0.01
C LEU A 117 4.00 -12.68 -1.38
N ILE A 118 5.08 -11.91 -1.54
CA ILE A 118 5.92 -11.96 -2.75
C ILE A 118 6.42 -13.39 -2.98
N LYS A 119 6.97 -14.03 -1.94
CA LYS A 119 7.49 -15.41 -2.03
C LYS A 119 6.39 -16.41 -2.35
N GLU A 120 5.21 -16.25 -1.76
CA GLU A 120 4.04 -17.09 -2.08
C GLU A 120 3.68 -16.97 -3.57
N ILE A 121 3.59 -15.74 -4.10
CA ILE A 121 3.26 -15.51 -5.51
C ILE A 121 4.35 -16.03 -6.46
N ASP A 122 5.63 -15.82 -6.11
CA ASP A 122 6.74 -16.28 -6.94
C ASP A 122 6.90 -17.82 -6.91
N ASN A 123 6.48 -18.49 -5.83
CA ASN A 123 6.47 -19.96 -5.73
C ASN A 123 5.25 -20.61 -6.42
N GLU A 124 4.15 -19.89 -6.57
CA GLU A 124 2.96 -20.32 -7.32
C GLU A 124 3.09 -20.09 -8.85
N SER A 125 4.13 -19.39 -9.29
CA SER A 125 4.41 -19.04 -10.71
C SER A 125 5.34 -20.05 -11.39
#